data_AF-A0A8I2D6K3-F1
#
_entry.id   AF-A0A8I2D6K3-F1
#
_cell.length_a   1.000
_cell.length_b   1.000
_cell.length_c   1.000
_cell.angle_alpha   90.00
_cell.angle_beta   90.00
_cell.angle_gamma   90.00
#
_symmetry.space_group_name_H-M   'P 1'
#
loop_
_entity.id
_entity.type
_entity.pdbx_description
1 polymer ?
#
loop_
_entity_poly.entity_id
_entity_poly.type
_entity_poly.pdbx_seq_one_letter_code
_entity_poly.pdbx_strand_id
1 'polypeptide(L)'
;MKWMIAGAAALLLIGCDDTSTAPFGLNWGQSMDSISFIKAGDCQVSGSKTVCTFGQQKPFNDWSYENQLTFDGGVLIQVATTLVGVEDYASPKPDFANFQQKLENEMGYLTKLGFNSQIASEVLTQCQSETSCNKVSESSNTRIGMSNLWVTINSTPIAIVTYHQG
;
A
#
# COMPACT_ATOMS: atom_id res chain seq x y z
N MET A 1 -58.83 -24.55 18.42
CA MET A 1 -57.73 -24.60 17.42
C MET A 1 -57.71 -23.32 16.62
N LYS A 2 -56.70 -22.46 16.82
CA LYS A 2 -56.07 -21.61 15.80
C LYS A 2 -54.94 -20.85 16.48
N TRP A 3 -53.73 -21.35 16.31
CA TRP A 3 -52.50 -20.72 16.73
C TRP A 3 -52.20 -19.62 15.70
N MET A 4 -52.07 -18.37 16.13
CA MET A 4 -51.48 -17.32 15.31
C MET A 4 -50.21 -16.85 16.00
N ILE A 5 -49.11 -17.49 15.62
CA ILE A 5 -47.75 -17.03 15.91
C ILE A 5 -47.53 -15.86 14.96
N ALA A 6 -47.68 -14.63 15.44
CA ALA A 6 -47.20 -13.45 14.74
C ALA A 6 -45.67 -13.44 14.87
N GLY A 7 -45.01 -13.98 13.84
CA GLY A 7 -43.57 -14.07 13.76
C GLY A 7 -42.92 -12.70 13.76
N ALA A 8 -41.97 -12.53 14.68
CA ALA A 8 -40.99 -11.46 14.64
C ALA A 8 -40.10 -11.68 13.40
N ALA A 9 -40.19 -10.78 12.43
CA ALA A 9 -39.13 -10.63 11.44
C ALA A 9 -38.15 -9.58 11.97
N ALA A 10 -37.21 -10.02 12.81
CA ALA A 10 -35.99 -9.27 13.03
C ALA A 10 -35.21 -9.31 11.71
N LEU A 11 -35.20 -8.19 10.98
CA LEU A 11 -34.24 -7.96 9.90
C LEU A 11 -32.84 -7.99 10.54
N LEU A 12 -32.19 -9.14 10.43
CA LEU A 12 -30.79 -9.30 10.80
C LEU A 12 -29.97 -8.34 9.93
N LEU A 13 -29.29 -7.44 10.63
CA LEU A 13 -28.21 -6.59 10.16
C LEU A 13 -27.21 -7.43 9.36
N ILE A 14 -27.21 -7.27 8.03
CA ILE A 14 -26.00 -7.53 7.24
C ILE A 14 -25.34 -6.16 7.13
N GLY A 15 -24.54 -5.82 8.14
CA GLY A 15 -23.56 -4.76 7.96
C GLY A 15 -22.69 -5.20 6.79
N CYS A 16 -22.72 -4.46 5.69
CA CYS A 16 -21.71 -4.57 4.66
C CYS A 16 -20.40 -4.16 5.32
N ASP A 17 -19.70 -5.13 5.90
CA ASP A 17 -18.31 -4.96 6.31
C ASP A 17 -17.50 -4.92 5.01
N ASP A 18 -17.56 -3.77 4.31
CA ASP A 18 -16.64 -3.42 3.21
C ASP A 18 -15.25 -3.13 3.79
N THR A 19 -14.75 -4.02 4.65
CA THR A 19 -13.37 -3.95 5.13
C THR A 19 -12.49 -4.49 4.03
N SER A 20 -11.90 -3.58 3.27
CA SER A 20 -10.87 -3.90 2.27
C SER A 20 -9.79 -4.79 2.87
N THR A 21 -9.49 -5.88 2.17
CA THR A 21 -8.52 -6.89 2.61
C THR A 21 -7.10 -6.61 2.12
N ALA A 22 -6.92 -5.62 1.25
CA ALA A 22 -5.66 -5.10 0.75
C ALA A 22 -5.63 -3.55 0.88
N PRO A 23 -4.46 -2.89 0.68
CA PRO A 23 -4.34 -1.44 0.81
C PRO A 23 -5.25 -0.67 -0.17
N PHE A 24 -5.51 0.61 0.12
CA PHE A 24 -6.14 1.55 -0.83
C PHE A 24 -7.56 1.17 -1.29
N GLY A 25 -8.33 0.53 -0.41
CA GLY A 25 -9.69 0.13 -0.75
C GLY A 25 -9.77 -1.15 -1.59
N LEU A 26 -8.64 -1.84 -1.79
CA LEU A 26 -8.54 -3.02 -2.65
C LEU A 26 -8.77 -4.31 -1.86
N ASN A 27 -8.92 -5.41 -2.59
CA ASN A 27 -9.02 -6.75 -2.03
C ASN A 27 -8.01 -7.70 -2.69
N TRP A 28 -7.38 -8.55 -1.89
CA TRP A 28 -6.57 -9.64 -2.43
C TRP A 28 -7.45 -10.57 -3.27
N GLY A 29 -6.90 -11.05 -4.39
CA GLY A 29 -7.66 -11.90 -5.31
C GLY A 29 -8.67 -11.15 -6.19
N GLN A 30 -8.85 -9.83 -6.03
CA GLN A 30 -9.78 -9.09 -6.88
C GLN A 30 -9.31 -9.10 -8.33
N SER A 31 -10.26 -9.24 -9.25
CA SER A 31 -9.99 -9.21 -10.68
C SER A 31 -9.53 -7.81 -11.11
N MET A 32 -8.54 -7.76 -11.99
CA MET A 32 -8.06 -6.52 -12.62
C MET A 32 -9.22 -5.69 -13.20
N ASP A 33 -10.18 -6.33 -13.87
CA ASP A 33 -11.32 -5.67 -14.52
C ASP A 33 -12.32 -5.02 -13.54
N SER A 34 -12.28 -5.42 -12.27
CA SER A 34 -13.14 -4.88 -11.21
C SER A 34 -12.62 -3.57 -10.62
N ILE A 35 -11.37 -3.21 -10.91
CA ILE A 35 -10.71 -2.01 -10.37
C ILE A 35 -11.01 -0.84 -11.30
N SER A 36 -11.85 0.09 -10.87
CA SER A 36 -12.35 1.19 -11.71
C SER A 36 -11.25 2.09 -12.30
N PHE A 37 -10.17 2.31 -11.55
CA PHE A 37 -9.05 3.16 -11.95
C PHE A 37 -7.95 2.42 -12.72
N ILE A 38 -8.09 1.11 -12.99
CA ILE A 38 -7.04 0.30 -13.62
C ILE A 38 -6.60 0.84 -14.98
N LYS A 39 -7.53 1.45 -15.73
CA LYS A 39 -7.30 2.02 -17.06
C LYS A 39 -6.41 3.27 -17.05
N ALA A 40 -6.19 3.88 -15.88
CA ALA A 40 -5.28 5.00 -15.73
C ALA A 40 -3.82 4.57 -15.57
N GLY A 41 -3.56 3.28 -15.29
CA GLY A 41 -2.22 2.72 -15.17
C GLY A 41 -1.62 2.30 -16.50
N ASP A 42 -0.29 2.32 -16.58
CA ASP A 42 0.46 1.67 -17.65
C ASP A 42 0.69 0.20 -17.28
N CYS A 43 0.02 -0.71 -17.99
CA CYS A 43 0.02 -2.13 -17.67
C CYS A 43 0.90 -2.94 -18.62
N GLN A 44 1.89 -3.63 -18.07
CA GLN A 44 2.79 -4.52 -18.80
C GLN A 44 2.54 -5.98 -18.43
N VAL A 45 2.49 -6.85 -19.45
CA VAL A 45 2.24 -8.29 -19.30
C VAL A 45 3.54 -9.06 -19.50
N SER A 46 3.85 -9.98 -18.58
CA SER A 46 4.97 -10.90 -18.67
C SER A 46 4.57 -12.29 -18.15
N GLY A 47 4.37 -13.23 -19.07
CA GLY A 47 3.86 -14.57 -18.73
C GLY A 47 2.44 -14.49 -18.13
N SER A 48 2.24 -15.07 -16.95
CA SER A 48 0.98 -15.00 -16.21
C SER A 48 0.80 -13.71 -15.41
N LYS A 49 1.84 -12.88 -15.32
CA LYS A 49 1.84 -11.67 -14.51
C LYS A 49 1.50 -10.44 -15.32
N THR A 50 0.74 -9.55 -14.71
CA THR A 50 0.49 -8.21 -15.21
C THR A 50 0.86 -7.22 -14.13
N VAL A 51 1.70 -6.24 -14.45
CA VAL A 51 2.06 -5.16 -13.54
C VAL A 51 1.51 -3.87 -14.11
N CYS A 52 0.61 -3.24 -13.37
CA CYS A 52 0.07 -1.93 -13.72
C CYS A 52 0.74 -0.87 -12.85
N THR A 53 1.43 0.05 -13.49
CA THR A 53 2.15 1.16 -12.86
C THR A 53 1.33 2.43 -12.94
N PHE A 54 1.22 3.11 -11.80
CA PHE A 54 0.48 4.35 -11.62
C PHE A 54 1.45 5.41 -11.13
N GLY A 55 1.52 6.54 -11.84
CA GLY A 55 2.17 7.73 -11.30
C GLY A 55 1.41 8.28 -10.10
N GLN A 56 1.78 9.49 -9.67
CA GLN A 56 1.16 10.14 -8.53
C GLN A 56 -0.32 10.49 -8.79
N GLN A 57 -1.24 9.62 -8.36
CA GLN A 57 -2.67 9.75 -8.56
C GLN A 57 -3.47 9.08 -7.43
N LYS A 58 -4.71 9.55 -7.23
CA LYS A 58 -5.71 8.81 -6.44
C LYS A 58 -6.02 7.49 -7.14
N PRO A 59 -6.21 6.37 -6.41
CA PRO A 59 -6.57 6.30 -4.99
C PRO A 59 -5.41 5.97 -4.02
N PHE A 60 -4.16 6.15 -4.44
CA PHE A 60 -3.00 5.86 -3.61
C PHE A 60 -2.69 6.99 -2.63
N ASN A 61 -1.65 6.80 -1.82
CA ASN A 61 -1.17 7.81 -0.88
C ASN A 61 -0.62 9.05 -1.62
N ASP A 62 -0.99 10.25 -1.17
CA ASP A 62 -0.56 11.51 -1.80
C ASP A 62 0.98 11.71 -1.75
N TRP A 63 1.65 11.08 -0.79
CA TRP A 63 3.12 11.12 -0.63
C TRP A 63 3.87 10.08 -1.47
N SER A 64 3.15 9.18 -2.16
CA SER A 64 3.76 8.22 -3.08
C SER A 64 4.23 8.91 -4.36
N TYR A 65 5.36 8.45 -4.89
CA TYR A 65 5.86 8.87 -6.20
C TYR A 65 5.26 8.01 -7.32
N GLU A 66 5.23 6.70 -7.10
CA GLU A 66 4.71 5.71 -8.02
C GLU A 66 4.08 4.57 -7.21
N ASN A 67 3.04 3.95 -7.75
CA ASN A 67 2.43 2.75 -7.18
C ASN A 67 2.29 1.68 -8.25
N GLN A 68 2.37 0.42 -7.84
CA GLN A 68 2.22 -0.71 -8.74
C GLN A 68 1.22 -1.70 -8.18
N LEU A 69 0.36 -2.20 -9.05
CA LEU A 69 -0.51 -3.34 -8.78
C LEU A 69 -0.01 -4.52 -9.60
N THR A 70 0.34 -5.62 -8.93
CA THR A 70 0.74 -6.85 -9.59
C THR A 70 -0.36 -7.89 -9.50
N PHE A 71 -0.73 -8.41 -10.66
CA PHE A 71 -1.70 -9.47 -10.84
C PHE A 71 -0.98 -10.73 -11.33
N ASP A 72 -1.44 -11.89 -10.88
CA ASP A 72 -1.00 -13.19 -11.39
C ASP A 72 -2.23 -14.04 -11.71
N GLY A 73 -2.33 -14.55 -12.92
CA GLY A 73 -3.56 -15.21 -13.39
C GLY A 73 -4.79 -14.28 -13.40
N GLY A 74 -4.57 -12.96 -13.51
CA GLY A 74 -5.63 -11.94 -13.57
C GLY A 74 -6.14 -11.44 -12.21
N VAL A 75 -5.59 -11.92 -11.10
CA VAL A 75 -6.02 -11.53 -9.74
C VAL A 75 -4.93 -10.79 -8.96
N LEU A 76 -5.32 -9.82 -8.14
CA LEU A 76 -4.37 -8.99 -7.37
C LEU A 76 -3.63 -9.81 -6.31
N ILE A 77 -2.30 -9.78 -6.36
CA ILE A 77 -1.43 -10.49 -5.40
C ILE A 77 -0.46 -9.57 -4.65
N GLN A 78 -0.19 -8.38 -5.18
CA GLN A 78 0.75 -7.44 -4.57
C GLN A 78 0.41 -6.01 -4.92
N VAL A 79 0.62 -5.13 -3.94
CA VAL A 79 0.65 -3.67 -4.12
C VAL A 79 2.06 -3.19 -3.76
N ALA A 80 2.64 -2.29 -4.53
CA ALA A 80 3.90 -1.62 -4.17
C ALA A 80 3.72 -0.10 -4.21
N THR A 81 4.33 0.58 -3.25
CA THR A 81 4.36 2.04 -3.14
C THR A 81 5.82 2.48 -3.10
N THR A 82 6.21 3.33 -4.05
CA THR A 82 7.54 3.90 -4.15
C THR A 82 7.52 5.34 -3.62
N LEU A 83 8.42 5.64 -2.69
CA LEU A 83 8.69 6.97 -2.17
C LEU A 83 10.01 7.46 -2.73
N VAL A 84 10.06 8.71 -3.16
CA VAL A 84 11.28 9.34 -3.69
C VAL A 84 11.44 10.72 -3.07
N GLY A 85 12.61 11.05 -2.54
CA GLY A 85 12.93 12.39 -2.03
C GLY A 85 13.39 13.32 -3.14
N VAL A 86 12.43 14.02 -3.75
CA VAL A 86 12.69 15.07 -4.73
C VAL A 86 11.84 16.30 -4.42
N GLU A 87 12.41 17.49 -4.60
CA GLU A 87 11.75 18.78 -4.32
C GLU A 87 10.65 19.10 -5.36
N ASP A 88 10.90 18.80 -6.64
CA ASP A 88 10.00 19.10 -7.78
C ASP A 88 9.98 17.92 -8.77
N TYR A 89 8.80 17.61 -9.31
CA TYR A 89 8.63 16.60 -10.34
C TYR A 89 9.15 17.02 -11.71
N ALA A 90 9.03 18.32 -12.05
CA ALA A 90 9.45 18.85 -13.35
C ALA A 90 10.97 19.03 -13.44
N SER A 91 11.62 19.30 -12.30
CA SER A 91 13.07 19.44 -12.18
C SER A 91 13.56 18.75 -10.91
N PRO A 92 13.69 17.41 -10.93
CA PRO A 92 13.97 16.62 -9.74
C PRO A 92 15.36 16.92 -9.17
N LYS A 93 15.36 17.57 -8.02
CA LYS A 93 16.53 17.74 -7.16
C LYS A 93 16.36 16.83 -5.93
N PRO A 94 17.37 15.99 -5.60
CA PRO A 94 17.32 15.16 -4.41
C PRO A 94 17.13 15.98 -3.14
N ASP A 95 16.24 15.51 -2.26
CA ASP A 95 15.97 16.11 -0.96
C ASP A 95 15.64 15.03 0.06
N PHE A 96 16.56 14.84 1.01
CA PHE A 96 16.40 13.86 2.08
C PHE A 96 15.35 14.25 3.11
N ALA A 97 15.16 15.54 3.40
CA ALA A 97 14.12 15.98 4.33
C ALA A 97 12.73 15.70 3.75
N ASN A 98 12.55 15.94 2.45
CA ASN A 98 11.34 15.55 1.73
C ASN A 98 11.10 14.03 1.80
N PHE A 99 12.15 13.23 1.57
CA PHE A 99 12.06 11.78 1.71
C PHE A 99 11.66 11.35 3.12
N GLN A 100 12.30 11.89 4.16
CA GLN A 100 12.04 11.54 5.55
C GLN A 100 10.56 11.80 5.90
N GLN A 101 10.02 12.94 5.48
CA GLN A 101 8.60 13.25 5.69
C GLN A 101 7.67 12.24 5.00
N LYS A 102 7.99 11.82 3.77
CA LYS A 102 7.20 10.79 3.05
C LYS A 102 7.28 9.44 3.75
N LEU A 103 8.46 9.06 4.24
CA LEU A 103 8.67 7.83 5.00
C LEU A 103 7.90 7.83 6.33
N GLU A 104 7.90 8.95 7.05
CA GLU A 104 7.10 9.13 8.28
C GLU A 104 5.60 8.95 8.02
N ASN A 105 5.08 9.54 6.93
CA ASN A 105 3.68 9.37 6.55
C ASN A 105 3.34 7.91 6.21
N GLU A 106 4.22 7.22 5.47
CA GLU A 106 4.03 5.81 5.12
C GLU A 106 4.09 4.90 6.36
N MET A 107 5.04 5.11 7.27
CA MET A 107 5.10 4.36 8.54
C MET A 107 3.87 4.61 9.41
N GLY A 108 3.36 5.84 9.42
CA GLY A 108 2.10 6.18 10.09
C GLY A 108 0.90 5.45 9.49
N TYR A 109 0.83 5.33 8.16
CA TYR A 109 -0.19 4.55 7.47
C TYR A 109 -0.08 3.05 7.77
N LEU A 110 1.12 2.46 7.65
CA LEU A 110 1.38 1.05 7.96
C LEU A 110 1.01 0.71 9.41
N THR A 111 1.39 1.55 10.37
CA THR A 111 1.07 1.35 11.79
C THR A 111 -0.45 1.33 12.02
N LYS A 112 -1.22 2.19 11.34
CA LYS A 112 -2.69 2.14 11.38
C LYS A 112 -3.25 0.84 10.81
N LEU A 113 -2.55 0.21 9.87
CA LEU A 113 -2.91 -1.11 9.33
C LEU A 113 -2.49 -2.27 10.24
N GLY A 114 -1.73 -2.02 11.31
CA GLY A 114 -1.28 -3.02 12.27
C GLY A 114 0.17 -3.46 12.10
N PHE A 115 0.97 -2.73 11.32
CA PHE A 115 2.42 -2.91 11.28
C PHE A 115 3.03 -2.69 12.67
N ASN A 116 4.08 -3.43 13.00
CA ASN A 116 4.73 -3.36 14.31
C ASN A 116 5.30 -1.96 14.58
N SER A 117 4.81 -1.29 15.63
CA SER A 117 5.19 0.08 15.98
C SER A 117 6.65 0.22 16.41
N GLN A 118 7.25 -0.83 16.99
CA GLN A 118 8.66 -0.84 17.37
C GLN A 118 9.55 -0.87 16.12
N ILE A 119 9.24 -1.75 15.16
CA ILE A 119 9.94 -1.80 13.87
C ILE A 119 9.80 -0.46 13.13
N ALA A 120 8.61 0.10 13.09
CA ALA A 120 8.39 1.42 12.48
C ALA A 120 9.24 2.52 13.15
N SER A 121 9.30 2.55 14.48
CA SER A 121 10.13 3.50 15.22
C SER A 121 11.62 3.32 14.96
N GLU A 122 12.08 2.07 14.84
CA GLU A 122 13.48 1.75 14.54
C GLU A 122 13.88 2.22 13.14
N VAL A 123 13.03 1.97 12.13
CA VAL A 123 13.20 2.51 10.77
C VAL A 123 13.31 4.03 10.80
N LEU A 124 12.39 4.72 11.45
CA LEU A 124 12.40 6.19 11.49
C LEU A 124 13.63 6.74 12.23
N THR A 125 14.11 6.03 13.25
CA THR A 125 15.35 6.38 13.95
C THR A 125 16.57 6.18 13.07
N GLN A 126 16.66 5.06 12.35
CA GLN A 126 17.72 4.81 11.38
C GLN A 126 17.68 5.82 10.24
N CYS A 127 16.49 6.31 9.87
CA CYS A 127 16.29 7.27 8.81
C CYS A 127 16.33 8.75 9.22
N GLN A 128 17.03 9.08 10.31
CA GLN A 128 17.31 10.48 10.70
C GLN A 128 18.45 11.13 9.90
N SER A 129 19.23 10.34 9.15
CA SER A 129 20.29 10.85 8.28
C SER A 129 20.47 9.98 7.04
N GLU A 130 20.95 10.57 5.94
CA GLU A 130 21.20 9.83 4.69
C GLU A 130 22.13 8.62 4.89
N THR A 131 23.17 8.78 5.71
CA THR A 131 24.16 7.72 5.91
C THR A 131 23.57 6.51 6.62
N SER A 132 22.76 6.74 7.65
CA SER A 132 22.13 5.67 8.44
C SER A 132 20.88 5.08 7.79
N CYS A 133 20.21 5.84 6.91
CA CYS A 133 19.00 5.41 6.22
C CYS A 133 19.27 4.51 5.00
N ASN A 134 20.54 4.30 4.63
CA ASN A 134 20.88 3.51 3.45
C ASN A 134 20.81 2.01 3.73
N LYS A 135 20.13 1.27 2.85
CA LYS A 135 19.95 -0.19 2.90
C LYS A 135 19.17 -0.66 4.13
N VAL A 136 18.27 0.16 4.66
CA VAL A 136 17.31 -0.26 5.68
C VAL A 136 16.29 -1.19 5.02
N SER A 137 16.03 -2.35 5.63
CA SER A 137 15.02 -3.27 5.15
C SER A 137 14.36 -3.97 6.31
N GLU A 138 13.03 -3.92 6.35
CA GLU A 138 12.24 -4.45 7.44
C GLU A 138 10.97 -5.09 6.91
N SER A 139 10.37 -5.99 7.69
CA SER A 139 9.09 -6.60 7.35
C SER A 139 8.25 -6.84 8.59
N SER A 140 6.93 -6.74 8.45
CA SER A 140 6.00 -7.10 9.50
C SER A 140 4.64 -7.43 8.91
N ASN A 141 3.94 -8.35 9.59
CA ASN A 141 2.53 -8.55 9.34
C ASN A 141 1.72 -7.30 9.70
N THR A 142 0.64 -7.11 8.96
CA THR A 142 -0.44 -6.14 9.20
C THR A 142 -1.77 -6.88 9.19
N ARG A 143 -2.88 -6.19 9.45
CA ARG A 143 -4.23 -6.78 9.36
C ARG A 143 -4.62 -7.17 7.93
N ILE A 144 -3.95 -6.62 6.93
CA ILE A 144 -4.24 -6.82 5.51
C ILE A 144 -3.13 -7.57 4.78
N GLY A 145 -2.26 -8.28 5.50
CA GLY A 145 -1.17 -9.09 4.93
C GLY A 145 0.23 -8.63 5.34
N MET A 146 1.25 -9.18 4.69
CA MET A 146 2.66 -8.87 4.96
C MET A 146 3.05 -7.56 4.29
N SER A 147 3.73 -6.68 5.02
CA SER A 147 4.37 -5.48 4.47
C SER A 147 5.89 -5.59 4.57
N ASN A 148 6.59 -5.29 3.48
CA ASN A 148 8.04 -5.20 3.43
C ASN A 148 8.43 -3.78 3.05
N LEU A 149 9.40 -3.23 3.77
CA LEU A 149 10.04 -1.96 3.46
C LEU A 149 11.46 -2.23 2.99
N TRP A 150 11.88 -1.50 1.96
CA TRP A 150 13.27 -1.39 1.56
C TRP A 150 13.62 0.07 1.25
N VAL A 151 14.74 0.55 1.78
CA VAL A 151 15.24 1.90 1.59
C VAL A 151 16.65 1.86 1.01
N THR A 152 16.91 2.73 0.05
CA THR A 152 18.25 2.95 -0.51
C THR A 152 18.52 4.43 -0.70
N ILE A 153 19.77 4.82 -0.53
CA ILE A 153 20.24 6.19 -0.76
C ILE A 153 21.34 6.11 -1.83
N ASN A 154 21.00 6.47 -3.07
CA ASN A 154 21.95 6.51 -4.20
C ASN A 154 21.70 7.75 -5.06
N SER A 155 22.38 8.85 -4.74
CA SER A 155 22.13 10.22 -5.22
C SER A 155 20.74 10.77 -4.88
N THR A 156 19.69 9.94 -5.00
CA THR A 156 18.32 10.20 -4.59
C THR A 156 17.89 9.15 -3.56
N PRO A 157 17.28 9.55 -2.44
CA PRO A 157 16.71 8.63 -1.47
C PRO A 157 15.41 8.02 -1.99
N ILE A 158 15.30 6.70 -1.92
CA ILE A 158 14.15 5.92 -2.41
C ILE A 158 13.74 4.90 -1.35
N ALA A 159 12.44 4.75 -1.13
CA ALA A 159 11.88 3.63 -0.38
C ALA A 159 10.84 2.92 -1.24
N ILE A 160 10.80 1.60 -1.13
CA ILE A 160 9.77 0.77 -1.74
C ILE A 160 9.10 0.00 -0.61
N VAL A 161 7.78 0.17 -0.49
CA VAL A 161 6.94 -0.61 0.40
C VAL A 161 6.13 -1.57 -0.43
N THR A 162 6.28 -2.88 -0.21
CA THR A 162 5.45 -3.89 -0.84
C THR A 162 4.48 -4.51 0.14
N TYR A 163 3.27 -4.77 -0.33
CA TYR A 163 2.19 -5.41 0.39
C TYR A 163 1.85 -6.70 -0.33
N HIS A 164 1.76 -7.80 0.41
CA HIS A 164 1.40 -9.11 -0.11
C HIS A 164 0.31 -9.75 0.73
N GLN A 165 -0.47 -10.63 0.12
CA GLN A 165 -1.34 -11.53 0.86
C GLN A 165 -0.48 -12.35 1.84
N GLY A 166 -0.81 -12.25 3.14
CA GLY A 166 -0.13 -12.98 4.23
C GLY A 166 -0.61 -14.41 4.38
#